data_AF-A0A482VTW5-F1
#
_entry.id   AF-A0A482VTW5-F1
#
_cell.length_a   1.000
_cell.length_b   1.000
_cell.length_c   1.000
_cell.angle_alpha   90.00
_cell.angle_beta   90.00
_cell.angle_gamma   90.00
#
_symmetry.space_group_name_H-M   'P 1'
#
loop_
_entity.id
_entity.type
_entity.pdbx_description
1 polymer ?
#
loop_
_entity_poly.entity_id
_entity_poly.type
_entity_poly.pdbx_seq_one_letter_code
_entity_poly.pdbx_strand_id
1 'polypeptide(L)'
;MELWHSVFSGLANDSCYIVRKTTAGCVHEIAKILGPQCKIIKDDVVKLLRDDAEEVLQMLVPHVGMTLELFCANGVLSRETTLPPSLEIARALLKCQIELSKSFNWRIKTNFLQQMERLPNCLPSDFIHQHFSPVVLNCVLEARPKPLRSQASRTLLIFLRFNVKEIQRKWIRDNLINHLCYSKSCYTRHIFILACVHAMELFSNSYFKNHFFEPLLSLANDSTSNIRLCVVALLPSLFRMLIMPEDRKFQTSIDNIFSKLDMMEKDKDVKDILRVKLKEIKSFGSTNKHDYLIEQRRKEEEENKIYQGKNVTAGTTSNILTGKKV
;
A
#
# COMPACT_ATOMS: atom_id res chain seq x y z
N MET A 1 -1.63 14.28 36.23
CA MET A 1 -1.97 14.43 34.80
C MET A 1 -1.46 15.75 34.24
N GLU A 2 -1.90 16.90 34.77
CA GLU A 2 -1.48 18.22 34.26
C GLU A 2 0.03 18.47 34.33
N LEU A 3 0.69 18.14 35.45
CA LEU A 3 2.14 18.29 35.59
C LEU A 3 2.92 17.44 34.56
N TRP A 4 2.53 16.17 34.42
CA TRP A 4 3.18 15.26 33.46
C TRP A 4 2.99 15.74 32.02
N HIS A 5 1.77 16.18 31.67
CA HIS A 5 1.48 16.74 30.36
C HIS A 5 2.28 18.01 30.09
N SER A 6 2.40 18.90 31.09
CA SER A 6 3.22 20.11 30.97
C SER A 6 4.70 19.78 30.73
N VAL A 7 5.25 18.77 31.43
CA VAL A 7 6.61 18.30 31.20
C VAL A 7 6.76 17.74 29.78
N PHE A 8 5.86 16.84 29.37
CA PHE A 8 5.90 16.26 28.01
C PHE A 8 5.79 17.35 26.92
N SER A 9 4.87 18.29 27.08
CA SER A 9 4.71 19.41 26.15
C SER A 9 5.96 20.28 26.13
N GLY A 10 6.58 20.55 27.29
CA GLY A 10 7.88 21.23 27.35
C GLY A 10 8.95 20.52 26.53
N LEU A 11 9.08 19.20 26.67
CA LEU A 11 10.05 18.37 25.94
C LEU A 11 9.75 18.25 24.44
N ALA A 12 8.46 18.27 24.05
CA ALA A 12 8.04 18.25 22.65
C ALA A 12 8.26 19.59 21.95
N ASN A 13 8.32 20.68 22.72
CA ASN A 13 8.50 22.06 22.24
C ASN A 13 9.89 22.63 22.55
N ASP A 14 10.82 21.79 23.02
CA ASP A 14 12.15 22.22 23.44
C ASP A 14 12.93 22.89 22.28
N SER A 15 13.73 23.91 22.58
CA SER A 15 14.54 24.59 21.56
C SER A 15 15.60 23.68 20.95
N CYS A 16 16.09 22.69 21.71
CA CYS A 16 17.04 21.69 21.27
C CYS A 16 16.35 20.55 20.51
N TYR A 17 16.68 20.41 19.22
CA TYR A 17 16.12 19.33 18.39
C TYR A 17 16.49 17.92 18.91
N ILE A 18 17.58 17.75 19.66
CA ILE A 18 17.98 16.46 20.26
C ILE A 18 16.97 16.02 21.33
N VAL A 19 16.46 16.98 22.12
CA VAL A 19 15.42 16.73 23.12
C VAL A 19 14.13 16.36 22.40
N ARG A 20 13.69 17.17 21.43
CA ARG A 20 12.47 16.88 20.63
C ARG A 20 12.56 15.54 19.90
N LYS A 21 13.73 15.18 19.38
CA LYS A 21 14.00 13.88 18.73
C LYS A 21 13.77 12.72 19.68
N THR A 22 14.26 12.83 20.91
CA THR A 22 14.07 11.81 21.95
C THR A 22 12.59 11.70 22.31
N THR A 23 11.91 12.84 22.47
CA THR A 23 10.47 12.90 22.74
C THR A 23 9.65 12.28 21.61
N ALA A 24 9.97 12.59 20.36
CA ALA A 24 9.31 12.05 19.16
C ALA A 24 9.37 10.51 19.11
N GLY A 25 10.50 9.93 19.51
CA GLY A 25 10.70 8.49 19.53
C GLY A 25 9.78 7.72 20.50
N CYS A 26 9.22 8.36 21.52
CA CYS A 26 8.39 7.69 22.53
C CYS A 26 6.90 8.10 22.52
N VAL A 27 6.47 8.97 21.59
CA VAL A 27 5.09 9.48 21.51
C VAL A 27 4.02 8.38 21.50
N HIS A 28 4.25 7.30 20.75
CA HIS A 28 3.29 6.20 20.61
C HIS A 28 3.12 5.40 21.90
N GLU A 29 4.20 5.17 22.64
CA GLU A 29 4.15 4.52 23.95
C GLU A 29 3.44 5.40 24.97
N ILE A 30 3.68 6.70 24.91
CA ILE A 30 2.97 7.67 25.75
C ILE A 30 1.48 7.68 25.43
N ALA A 31 1.09 7.74 24.16
CA ALA A 31 -0.30 7.66 23.73
C ALA A 31 -0.98 6.38 24.25
N LYS A 32 -0.25 5.26 24.22
CA LYS A 32 -0.70 3.96 24.71
C LYS A 32 -0.91 3.96 26.23
N ILE A 33 0.03 4.51 27.00
CA ILE A 33 -0.05 4.61 28.47
C ILE A 33 -1.23 5.50 28.88
N LEU A 34 -1.44 6.63 28.20
CA LEU A 34 -2.54 7.55 28.49
C LEU A 34 -3.92 6.95 28.16
N GLY A 35 -3.98 5.99 27.23
CA GLY A 35 -5.22 5.33 26.82
C GLY A 35 -6.31 6.36 26.46
N PRO A 36 -7.48 6.35 27.11
CA PRO A 36 -8.57 7.30 26.84
C PRO A 36 -8.18 8.78 26.94
N GLN A 37 -7.11 9.10 27.66
CA GLN A 37 -6.64 10.46 27.87
C GLN A 37 -5.61 10.91 26.83
N CYS A 38 -5.28 10.09 25.83
CA CYS A 38 -4.26 10.40 24.83
C CYS A 38 -4.56 11.66 24.00
N LYS A 39 -5.81 12.17 24.02
CA LYS A 39 -6.18 13.44 23.39
C LYS A 39 -5.32 14.61 23.87
N ILE A 40 -4.84 14.60 25.11
CA ILE A 40 -4.07 15.71 25.68
C ILE A 40 -2.79 15.99 24.90
N ILE A 41 -2.12 14.95 24.38
CA ILE A 41 -0.85 15.10 23.64
C ILE A 41 -1.06 15.37 22.14
N LYS A 42 -2.30 15.49 21.66
CA LYS A 42 -2.60 15.67 20.23
C LYS A 42 -1.88 16.87 19.64
N ASP A 43 -1.88 18.01 20.33
CA ASP A 43 -1.23 19.23 19.87
C ASP A 43 0.29 19.07 19.78
N ASP A 44 0.89 18.38 20.75
CA ASP A 44 2.33 18.09 20.73
C ASP A 44 2.70 17.16 19.57
N VAL A 45 1.88 16.14 19.29
CA VAL A 45 2.07 15.26 18.12
C VAL A 45 1.97 16.04 16.81
N VAL A 46 0.99 16.95 16.70
CA VAL A 46 0.85 17.82 15.53
C VAL A 46 2.09 18.70 15.34
N LYS A 47 2.65 19.23 16.41
CA LYS A 47 3.87 20.04 16.35
C LYS A 47 5.09 19.22 15.95
N LEU A 48 5.29 18.05 16.55
CA LEU A 48 6.40 17.14 16.19
C LEU A 48 6.30 16.65 14.74
N LEU A 49 5.09 16.43 14.22
CA LEU A 49 4.87 16.11 12.80
C LEU A 49 5.25 17.27 11.86
N ARG A 50 5.28 18.51 12.36
CA ARG A 50 5.65 19.70 11.61
C ARG A 50 7.08 20.17 11.89
N ASP A 51 7.87 19.37 12.62
CA ASP A 51 9.25 19.72 12.94
C ASP A 51 10.09 19.87 11.67
N ASP A 52 10.96 20.87 11.64
CA ASP A 52 11.83 21.14 10.51
C ASP A 52 13.14 20.32 10.57
N ALA A 53 13.46 19.69 11.71
CA ALA A 53 14.62 18.81 11.84
C ALA A 53 14.30 17.37 11.38
N GLU A 54 14.99 16.90 10.34
CA GLU A 54 14.81 15.55 9.78
C GLU A 54 15.05 14.47 10.85
N GLU A 55 15.98 14.68 11.78
CA GLU A 55 16.30 13.73 12.84
C GLU A 55 15.14 13.52 13.82
N VAL A 56 14.32 14.56 14.05
CA VAL A 56 13.11 14.45 14.87
C VAL A 56 12.07 13.62 14.12
N LEU A 57 11.83 13.95 12.85
CA LEU A 57 10.91 13.20 11.99
C LEU A 57 11.36 11.74 11.84
N GLN A 58 12.66 11.47 11.79
CA GLN A 58 13.21 10.11 11.70
C GLN A 58 12.85 9.22 12.89
N MET A 59 12.75 9.81 14.09
CA MET A 59 12.30 9.07 15.27
C MET A 59 10.78 8.96 15.33
N LEU A 60 10.06 9.95 14.83
CA LEU A 60 8.59 9.97 14.84
C LEU A 60 7.98 9.01 13.82
N VAL A 61 8.45 9.09 12.57
CA VAL A 61 7.85 8.46 11.38
C VAL A 61 7.60 6.96 11.57
N PRO A 62 8.51 6.14 12.12
CA PRO A 62 8.27 4.70 12.31
C PRO A 62 7.03 4.32 13.13
N HIS A 63 6.49 5.26 13.90
CA HIS A 63 5.42 5.00 14.86
C HIS A 63 4.15 5.81 14.59
N VAL A 64 4.16 6.72 13.62
CA VAL A 64 3.02 7.61 13.32
C VAL A 64 1.74 6.82 13.08
N GLY A 65 1.78 5.74 12.30
CA GLY A 65 0.59 4.95 12.00
C GLY A 65 -0.03 4.35 13.27
N MET A 66 0.80 3.84 14.19
CA MET A 66 0.35 3.33 15.49
C MET A 66 -0.24 4.43 16.37
N THR A 67 0.38 5.61 16.42
CA THR A 67 -0.14 6.77 17.16
C THR A 67 -1.52 7.18 16.65
N LEU A 68 -1.73 7.18 15.32
CA LEU A 68 -3.03 7.50 14.72
C LEU A 68 -4.10 6.47 15.07
N GLU A 69 -3.74 5.17 15.09
CA GLU A 69 -4.67 4.10 15.50
C GLU A 69 -5.05 4.23 16.99
N LEU A 70 -4.10 4.59 17.85
CA LEU A 70 -4.37 4.89 19.27
C LEU A 70 -5.29 6.10 19.41
N PHE A 71 -5.07 7.16 18.62
CA PHE A 71 -5.98 8.31 18.57
C PHE A 71 -7.38 7.93 18.08
N CYS A 72 -7.49 7.05 17.10
CA CYS A 72 -8.79 6.55 16.64
C CYS A 72 -9.49 5.70 17.71
N ALA A 73 -8.76 4.78 18.35
CA ALA A 73 -9.30 3.91 19.39
C ALA A 73 -9.84 4.68 20.61
N ASN A 74 -9.32 5.89 20.85
CA ASN A 74 -9.71 6.76 21.95
C ASN A 74 -10.53 8.00 21.50
N GLY A 75 -11.15 7.95 20.32
CA GLY A 75 -12.12 8.96 19.87
C GLY A 75 -11.56 10.32 19.46
N VAL A 76 -10.25 10.45 19.28
CA VAL A 76 -9.61 11.66 18.72
C VAL A 76 -9.78 11.69 17.19
N LEU A 77 -9.73 10.52 16.57
CA LEU A 77 -9.99 10.29 15.15
C LEU A 77 -11.15 9.31 14.98
N SER A 78 -11.74 9.26 13.78
CA SER A 78 -12.82 8.35 13.45
C SER A 78 -12.68 7.87 12.01
N ARG A 79 -12.93 6.58 11.81
CA ARG A 79 -12.98 5.93 10.49
C ARG A 79 -14.24 6.25 9.70
N GLU A 80 -15.31 6.71 10.37
CA GLU A 80 -16.64 6.90 9.76
C GLU A 80 -16.90 8.37 9.44
N THR A 81 -16.50 9.24 10.35
CA THR A 81 -16.82 10.66 10.31
C THR A 81 -15.55 11.48 10.45
N THR A 82 -15.43 12.54 9.65
CA THR A 82 -14.32 13.48 9.79
C THR A 82 -14.53 14.29 11.06
N LEU A 83 -13.68 14.08 12.06
CA LEU A 83 -13.69 14.84 13.32
C LEU A 83 -12.87 16.12 13.18
N PRO A 84 -13.09 17.14 14.03
CA PRO A 84 -12.30 18.38 13.98
C PRO A 84 -10.77 18.18 14.01
N PRO A 85 -10.20 17.25 14.82
CA PRO A 85 -8.76 16.95 14.80
C PRO A 85 -8.22 16.38 13.48
N SER A 86 -9.07 15.74 12.66
CA SER A 86 -8.65 15.03 11.45
C SER A 86 -7.94 15.95 10.46
N LEU A 87 -8.45 17.17 10.25
CA LEU A 87 -7.86 18.11 9.30
C LEU A 87 -6.51 18.65 9.77
N GLU A 88 -6.37 18.90 11.06
CA GLU A 88 -5.14 19.42 11.64
C GLU A 88 -4.00 18.40 11.58
N ILE A 89 -4.31 17.16 11.95
CA ILE A 89 -3.39 16.02 11.85
C ILE A 89 -3.04 15.75 10.39
N ALA A 90 -4.02 15.76 9.47
CA ALA A 90 -3.75 15.56 8.05
C ALA A 90 -2.79 16.61 7.47
N ARG A 91 -3.01 17.90 7.81
CA ARG A 91 -2.08 18.98 7.42
C ARG A 91 -0.69 18.76 8.01
N ALA A 92 -0.58 18.28 9.24
CA ALA A 92 0.69 17.96 9.88
C ALA A 92 1.42 16.80 9.16
N LEU A 93 0.70 15.73 8.81
CA LEU A 93 1.23 14.61 8.03
C LEU A 93 1.71 15.04 6.64
N LEU A 94 0.96 15.92 5.97
CA LEU A 94 1.36 16.47 4.67
C LEU A 94 2.60 17.36 4.78
N LYS A 95 2.70 18.19 5.82
CA LYS A 95 3.92 18.96 6.11
C LYS A 95 5.11 18.04 6.41
N CYS A 96 4.93 16.98 7.21
CA CYS A 96 5.94 15.94 7.42
C CYS A 96 6.43 15.36 6.08
N GLN A 97 5.51 14.97 5.20
CA GLN A 97 5.84 14.44 3.88
C GLN A 97 6.64 15.43 3.02
N ILE A 98 6.30 16.72 3.06
CA ILE A 98 7.02 17.80 2.37
C ILE A 98 8.44 17.93 2.93
N GLU A 99 8.60 17.95 4.26
CA GLU A 99 9.92 18.04 4.90
C GLU A 99 10.80 16.84 4.56
N LEU A 100 10.27 15.62 4.67
CA LEU A 100 10.97 14.42 4.26
C LEU A 100 11.39 14.50 2.79
N SER A 101 10.57 15.10 1.93
CA SER A 101 10.86 15.24 0.49
C SER A 101 12.10 16.05 0.18
N LYS A 102 12.51 16.97 1.07
CA LYS A 102 13.74 17.78 0.92
C LYS A 102 15.02 16.96 1.04
N SER A 103 14.99 15.84 1.77
CA SER A 103 16.16 14.98 1.94
C SER A 103 16.27 13.91 0.85
N PHE A 104 17.47 13.33 0.68
CA PHE A 104 17.68 12.18 -0.21
C PHE A 104 17.42 10.83 0.46
N ASN A 105 16.99 10.83 1.73
CA ASN A 105 16.76 9.62 2.49
C ASN A 105 15.46 8.96 2.03
N TRP A 106 15.55 8.13 0.99
CA TRP A 106 14.36 7.44 0.48
C TRP A 106 13.82 6.38 1.45
N ARG A 107 14.65 5.90 2.40
CA ARG A 107 14.23 4.88 3.38
C ARG A 107 13.20 5.42 4.37
N ILE A 108 13.42 6.63 4.89
CA ILE A 108 12.44 7.28 5.77
C ILE A 108 11.14 7.61 5.00
N LYS A 109 11.23 8.04 3.74
CA LYS A 109 10.05 8.26 2.87
C LYS A 109 9.27 6.97 2.65
N THR A 110 9.96 5.85 2.42
CA THR A 110 9.34 4.52 2.31
C THR A 110 8.65 4.15 3.62
N ASN A 111 9.30 4.35 4.77
CA ASN A 111 8.72 4.07 6.07
C ASN A 111 7.48 4.95 6.37
N PHE A 112 7.51 6.23 5.98
CA PHE A 112 6.35 7.11 6.07
C PHE A 112 5.16 6.56 5.28
N LEU A 113 5.36 6.14 4.02
CA LEU A 113 4.31 5.53 3.21
C LEU A 113 3.79 4.21 3.80
N GLN A 114 4.65 3.42 4.45
CA GLN A 114 4.24 2.22 5.19
C GLN A 114 3.32 2.58 6.35
N GLN A 115 3.59 3.65 7.09
CA GLN A 115 2.67 4.11 8.12
C GLN A 115 1.34 4.60 7.55
N MET A 116 1.35 5.23 6.37
CA MET A 116 0.13 5.71 5.72
C MET A 116 -0.81 4.58 5.31
N GLU A 117 -0.32 3.33 5.19
CA GLU A 117 -1.19 2.15 4.98
C GLU A 117 -2.25 1.98 6.08
N ARG A 118 -2.03 2.56 7.27
CA ARG A 118 -2.94 2.48 8.42
C ARG A 118 -4.02 3.57 8.43
N LEU A 119 -3.96 4.55 7.54
CA LEU A 119 -4.97 5.63 7.50
C LEU A 119 -6.42 5.12 7.39
N PRO A 120 -6.73 4.05 6.62
CA PRO A 120 -8.09 3.51 6.57
C PRO A 120 -8.64 3.00 7.91
N ASN A 121 -7.77 2.73 8.89
CA ASN A 121 -8.18 2.40 10.26
C ASN A 121 -8.56 3.62 11.09
N CYS A 122 -8.18 4.82 10.63
CA CYS A 122 -8.21 6.03 11.44
C CYS A 122 -9.06 7.16 10.84
N LEU A 123 -9.30 7.15 9.53
CA LEU A 123 -9.91 8.25 8.79
C LEU A 123 -10.92 7.73 7.75
N PRO A 124 -11.96 8.52 7.40
CA PRO A 124 -12.92 8.14 6.38
C PRO A 124 -12.28 8.03 4.99
N SER A 125 -12.77 7.11 4.17
CA SER A 125 -12.16 6.85 2.85
C SER A 125 -12.22 8.05 1.91
N ASP A 126 -13.31 8.83 1.97
CA ASP A 126 -13.46 10.08 1.21
C ASP A 126 -12.38 11.10 1.57
N PHE A 127 -12.12 11.25 2.87
CA PHE A 127 -11.11 12.15 3.39
C PHE A 127 -9.70 11.72 2.96
N ILE A 128 -9.42 10.41 3.02
CA ILE A 128 -8.16 9.84 2.53
C ILE A 128 -7.99 10.11 1.03
N HIS A 129 -9.04 9.86 0.25
CA HIS A 129 -9.01 10.11 -1.20
C HIS A 129 -8.76 11.57 -1.53
N GLN A 130 -9.43 12.50 -0.85
CA GLN A 130 -9.29 13.94 -1.11
C GLN A 130 -7.90 14.48 -0.77
N HIS A 131 -7.29 14.01 0.33
CA HIS A 131 -6.07 14.64 0.87
C HIS A 131 -4.78 13.85 0.61
N PHE A 132 -4.84 12.52 0.55
CA PHE A 132 -3.64 11.67 0.50
C PHE A 132 -3.45 10.94 -0.82
N SER A 133 -4.53 10.50 -1.47
CA SER A 133 -4.41 9.73 -2.73
C SER A 133 -3.63 10.48 -3.84
N PRO A 134 -3.85 11.79 -4.09
CA PRO A 134 -3.06 12.54 -5.07
C PRO A 134 -1.58 12.63 -4.70
N VAL A 135 -1.26 12.80 -3.41
CA VAL A 135 0.11 12.92 -2.91
C VAL A 135 0.85 11.59 -3.04
N VAL A 136 0.19 10.48 -2.67
CA VAL A 136 0.77 9.14 -2.83
C VAL A 136 0.92 8.79 -4.30
N LEU A 137 -0.07 9.13 -5.15
CA LEU A 137 0.03 8.94 -6.60
C LEU A 137 1.23 9.72 -7.17
N ASN A 138 1.43 10.97 -6.77
CA ASN A 138 2.61 11.74 -7.19
C ASN A 138 3.93 11.03 -6.80
N CYS A 139 4.01 10.44 -5.61
CA CYS A 139 5.16 9.60 -5.23
C CYS A 139 5.30 8.35 -6.13
N VAL A 140 4.22 7.73 -6.57
CA VAL A 140 4.26 6.60 -7.51
C VAL A 140 4.81 7.03 -8.87
N LEU A 141 4.43 8.21 -9.35
CA LEU A 141 4.79 8.71 -10.69
C LEU A 141 6.21 9.30 -10.73
N GLU A 142 6.53 10.17 -9.78
CA GLU A 142 7.68 11.08 -9.86
C GLU A 142 8.87 10.68 -9.00
N ALA A 143 8.70 9.78 -8.01
CA ALA A 143 9.82 9.42 -7.15
C ALA A 143 10.91 8.67 -7.94
N ARG A 144 12.17 9.08 -7.79
CA ARG A 144 13.31 8.41 -8.46
C ARG A 144 13.58 6.98 -7.95
N PRO A 145 13.60 6.69 -6.64
CA PRO A 145 13.94 5.36 -6.14
C PRO A 145 12.83 4.34 -6.40
N LYS A 146 13.14 3.26 -7.10
CA LYS A 146 12.21 2.15 -7.37
C LYS A 146 11.53 1.57 -6.11
N PRO A 147 12.24 1.32 -4.99
CA PRO A 147 11.59 0.84 -3.76
C PRO A 147 10.54 1.82 -3.21
N LEU A 148 10.80 3.12 -3.34
CA LEU A 148 9.87 4.16 -2.90
C LEU A 148 8.60 4.18 -3.77
N ARG A 149 8.75 4.11 -5.10
CA ARG A 149 7.62 4.01 -6.04
C ARG A 149 6.78 2.75 -5.78
N SER A 150 7.45 1.60 -5.54
CA SER A 150 6.76 0.34 -5.23
C SER A 150 5.97 0.43 -3.93
N GLN A 151 6.57 0.97 -2.87
CA GLN A 151 5.86 1.19 -1.60
C GLN A 151 4.69 2.17 -1.77
N ALA A 152 4.88 3.28 -2.50
CA ALA A 152 3.79 4.22 -2.78
C ALA A 152 2.64 3.54 -3.52
N SER A 153 2.94 2.65 -4.46
CA SER A 153 1.92 1.92 -5.22
C SER A 153 1.12 0.99 -4.31
N ARG A 154 1.78 0.32 -3.36
CA ARG A 154 1.13 -0.51 -2.33
C ARG A 154 0.21 0.33 -1.45
N THR A 155 0.71 1.45 -0.92
CA THR A 155 -0.09 2.36 -0.09
C THR A 155 -1.33 2.85 -0.85
N LEU A 156 -1.19 3.21 -2.13
CA LEU A 156 -2.32 3.65 -2.96
C LEU A 156 -3.32 2.51 -3.24
N LEU A 157 -2.85 1.27 -3.39
CA LEU A 157 -3.70 0.08 -3.52
C LEU A 157 -4.46 -0.23 -2.23
N ILE A 158 -3.89 0.05 -1.06
CA ILE A 158 -4.60 -0.04 0.22
C ILE A 158 -5.69 1.02 0.28
N PHE A 159 -5.41 2.26 -0.13
CA PHE A 159 -6.44 3.29 -0.25
C PHE A 159 -7.54 2.87 -1.23
N LEU A 160 -7.20 2.25 -2.36
CA LEU A 160 -8.17 1.68 -3.30
C LEU A 160 -9.04 0.61 -2.63
N ARG A 161 -8.44 -0.33 -1.89
CA ARG A 161 -9.15 -1.44 -1.26
C ARG A 161 -10.20 -0.96 -0.26
N PHE A 162 -9.84 0.00 0.59
CA PHE A 162 -10.71 0.52 1.64
C PHE A 162 -11.56 1.72 1.21
N ASN A 163 -11.61 2.04 -0.09
CA ASN A 163 -12.46 3.11 -0.59
C ASN A 163 -13.87 2.61 -0.92
N VAL A 164 -14.87 3.22 -0.29
CA VAL A 164 -16.29 2.84 -0.43
C VAL A 164 -16.87 3.30 -1.77
N LYS A 165 -16.40 4.41 -2.35
CA LYS A 165 -16.99 5.00 -3.55
C LYS A 165 -16.36 4.49 -4.84
N GLU A 166 -17.15 3.90 -5.72
CA GLU A 166 -16.68 3.35 -6.99
C GLU A 166 -16.00 4.40 -7.88
N ILE A 167 -16.51 5.64 -7.90
CA ILE A 167 -15.92 6.72 -8.72
C ILE A 167 -14.47 7.02 -8.32
N GLN A 168 -14.17 6.97 -7.01
CA GLN A 168 -12.84 7.20 -6.46
C GLN A 168 -11.94 5.98 -6.65
N ARG A 169 -12.48 4.77 -6.50
CA ARG A 169 -11.78 3.53 -6.82
C ARG A 169 -11.36 3.51 -8.29
N LYS A 170 -12.28 3.82 -9.19
CA LYS A 170 -12.02 3.94 -10.62
C LYS A 170 -10.92 4.96 -10.89
N TRP A 171 -10.98 6.13 -10.28
CA TRP A 171 -9.92 7.14 -10.41
C TRP A 171 -8.54 6.56 -10.04
N ILE A 172 -8.42 5.85 -8.90
CA ILE A 172 -7.13 5.26 -8.49
C ILE A 172 -6.66 4.20 -9.51
N ARG A 173 -7.56 3.29 -9.92
CA ARG A 173 -7.22 2.23 -10.89
C ARG A 173 -6.79 2.79 -12.23
N ASP A 174 -7.56 3.73 -12.77
CA ASP A 174 -7.29 4.35 -14.08
C ASP A 174 -5.96 5.08 -14.06
N ASN A 175 -5.62 5.79 -12.96
CA ASN A 175 -4.31 6.43 -12.84
C ASN A 175 -3.16 5.42 -12.80
N LEU A 176 -3.29 4.33 -12.03
CA LEU A 176 -2.28 3.27 -11.98
C LEU A 176 -2.09 2.61 -13.35
N ILE A 177 -3.17 2.30 -14.05
CA ILE A 177 -3.10 1.63 -15.36
C ILE A 177 -2.56 2.59 -16.42
N ASN A 178 -3.17 3.76 -16.57
CA ASN A 178 -2.85 4.67 -17.68
C ASN A 178 -1.44 5.25 -17.57
N HIS A 179 -1.00 5.60 -16.35
CA HIS A 179 0.31 6.22 -16.17
C HIS A 179 1.44 5.23 -15.92
N LEU A 180 1.15 4.01 -15.45
CA LEU A 180 2.18 2.99 -15.24
C LEU A 180 2.23 1.96 -16.35
N CYS A 181 1.14 1.22 -16.59
CA CYS A 181 1.09 0.13 -17.56
C CYS A 181 1.36 0.62 -18.98
N TYR A 182 0.73 1.72 -19.39
CA TYR A 182 0.87 2.29 -20.74
C TYR A 182 1.94 3.37 -20.85
N SER A 183 2.83 3.47 -19.85
CA SER A 183 3.94 4.43 -19.89
C SER A 183 4.91 4.12 -21.01
N LYS A 184 5.51 5.16 -21.61
CA LYS A 184 6.62 5.01 -22.56
C LYS A 184 7.89 4.47 -21.89
N SER A 185 8.07 4.69 -20.58
CA SER A 185 9.23 4.24 -19.82
C SER A 185 9.07 2.81 -19.32
N CYS A 186 9.99 1.91 -19.71
CA CYS A 186 10.00 0.54 -19.20
C CYS A 186 10.20 0.48 -17.68
N TYR A 187 10.96 1.40 -17.09
CA TYR A 187 11.10 1.50 -15.63
C TYR A 187 9.77 1.77 -14.94
N THR A 188 8.92 2.60 -15.55
CA THR A 188 7.57 2.91 -15.03
C THR A 188 6.60 1.74 -15.25
N ARG A 189 6.66 1.06 -16.40
CA ARG A 189 5.89 -0.19 -16.63
C ARG A 189 6.29 -1.29 -15.66
N HIS A 190 7.56 -1.36 -15.27
CA HIS A 190 8.00 -2.26 -14.21
C HIS A 190 7.35 -1.93 -12.85
N ILE A 191 7.13 -0.65 -12.52
CA ILE A 191 6.38 -0.27 -11.31
C ILE A 191 4.95 -0.80 -11.37
N PHE A 192 4.30 -0.80 -12.55
CA PHE A 192 2.99 -1.42 -12.70
C PHE A 192 3.00 -2.90 -12.35
N ILE A 193 4.01 -3.65 -12.82
CA ILE A 193 4.15 -5.07 -12.48
C ILE A 193 4.30 -5.27 -10.96
N LEU A 194 5.10 -4.45 -10.29
CA LEU A 194 5.21 -4.48 -8.83
C LEU A 194 3.90 -4.13 -8.13
N ALA A 195 3.15 -3.14 -8.65
CA ALA A 195 1.82 -2.81 -8.17
C ALA A 195 0.86 -3.99 -8.34
N CYS A 196 0.92 -4.73 -9.45
CA CYS A 196 0.14 -5.94 -9.64
C CYS A 196 0.48 -7.03 -8.61
N VAL A 197 1.76 -7.22 -8.25
CA VAL A 197 2.13 -8.15 -7.17
C VAL A 197 1.45 -7.75 -5.85
N HIS A 198 1.55 -6.47 -5.48
CA HIS A 198 0.83 -5.95 -4.31
C HIS A 198 -0.69 -6.13 -4.44
N ALA A 199 -1.26 -5.94 -5.63
CA ALA A 199 -2.68 -6.12 -5.86
C ALA A 199 -3.13 -7.59 -5.72
N MET A 200 -2.33 -8.57 -6.14
CA MET A 200 -2.62 -10.00 -5.92
C MET A 200 -2.61 -10.36 -4.42
N GLU A 201 -1.74 -9.72 -3.65
CA GLU A 201 -1.71 -9.88 -2.19
C GLU A 201 -2.91 -9.22 -1.51
N LEU A 202 -3.29 -8.02 -1.97
CA LEU A 202 -4.30 -7.20 -1.33
C LEU A 202 -5.72 -7.52 -1.76
N PHE A 203 -5.97 -7.99 -2.97
CA PHE A 203 -7.32 -8.17 -3.50
C PHE A 203 -7.66 -9.64 -3.71
N SER A 204 -8.95 -9.94 -3.82
CA SER A 204 -9.45 -11.22 -4.29
C SER A 204 -9.08 -11.43 -5.76
N ASN A 205 -9.00 -12.70 -6.16
CA ASN A 205 -8.82 -13.06 -7.57
C ASN A 205 -9.91 -12.45 -8.46
N SER A 206 -11.15 -12.38 -7.97
CA SER A 206 -12.27 -11.77 -8.69
C SER A 206 -11.98 -10.31 -9.02
N TYR A 207 -11.59 -9.52 -8.02
CA TYR A 207 -11.25 -8.11 -8.22
C TYR A 207 -10.01 -7.92 -9.11
N PHE A 208 -8.95 -8.71 -8.89
CA PHE A 208 -7.74 -8.63 -9.70
C PHE A 208 -8.02 -8.94 -11.18
N LYS A 209 -8.76 -10.01 -11.47
CA LYS A 209 -9.19 -10.39 -12.82
C LYS A 209 -9.98 -9.29 -13.53
N ASN A 210 -10.88 -8.64 -12.80
CA ASN A 210 -11.75 -7.61 -13.36
C ASN A 210 -11.03 -6.30 -13.73
N HIS A 211 -9.87 -6.03 -13.13
CA HIS A 211 -9.25 -4.70 -13.22
C HIS A 211 -7.78 -4.67 -13.63
N PHE A 212 -6.97 -5.65 -13.21
CA PHE A 212 -5.51 -5.61 -13.39
C PHE A 212 -4.98 -6.71 -14.30
N PHE A 213 -5.74 -7.79 -14.49
CA PHE A 213 -5.28 -8.97 -15.23
C PHE A 213 -4.95 -8.68 -16.68
N GLU A 214 -5.89 -8.10 -17.44
CA GLU A 214 -5.65 -7.79 -18.86
C GLU A 214 -4.56 -6.73 -19.05
N PRO A 215 -4.52 -5.61 -18.31
CA PRO A 215 -3.38 -4.69 -18.35
C PRO A 215 -2.04 -5.38 -18.08
N LEU A 216 -1.93 -6.23 -17.04
CA LEU A 216 -0.70 -6.95 -16.75
C LEU A 216 -0.32 -7.92 -17.87
N LEU A 217 -1.29 -8.68 -18.39
CA LEU A 217 -1.05 -9.66 -19.44
C LEU A 217 -0.64 -8.99 -20.75
N SER A 218 -1.13 -7.78 -21.03
CA SER A 218 -0.71 -6.99 -22.20
C SER A 218 0.81 -6.74 -22.23
N LEU A 219 1.45 -6.61 -21.07
CA LEU A 219 2.90 -6.41 -20.92
C LEU A 219 3.72 -7.68 -21.25
N ALA A 220 3.09 -8.85 -21.43
CA ALA A 220 3.77 -10.01 -22.00
C ALA A 220 4.20 -9.78 -23.46
N ASN A 221 3.59 -8.79 -24.14
CA ASN A 221 3.95 -8.35 -25.49
C ASN A 221 4.87 -7.12 -25.50
N ASP A 222 5.42 -6.71 -24.36
CA ASP A 222 6.24 -5.49 -24.27
C ASP A 222 7.46 -5.55 -25.19
N SER A 223 7.88 -4.41 -25.74
CA SER A 223 9.09 -4.35 -26.57
C SER A 223 10.38 -4.66 -25.79
N THR A 224 10.38 -4.40 -24.48
CA THR A 224 11.52 -4.60 -23.58
C THR A 224 11.49 -6.01 -22.98
N SER A 225 12.53 -6.82 -23.22
CA SER A 225 12.58 -8.21 -22.74
C SER A 225 12.49 -8.32 -21.21
N ASN A 226 13.15 -7.41 -20.47
CA ASN A 226 13.05 -7.37 -19.00
C ASN A 226 11.60 -7.22 -18.49
N ILE A 227 10.73 -6.53 -19.23
CA ILE A 227 9.31 -6.41 -18.86
C ILE A 227 8.59 -7.73 -19.12
N ARG A 228 8.79 -8.33 -20.29
CA ARG A 228 8.23 -9.65 -20.62
C ARG A 228 8.69 -10.71 -19.63
N LEU A 229 9.97 -10.73 -19.26
CA LEU A 229 10.56 -11.61 -18.25
C LEU A 229 9.79 -11.55 -16.92
N CYS A 230 9.51 -10.33 -16.45
CA CYS A 230 8.77 -10.10 -15.22
C CYS A 230 7.33 -10.59 -15.29
N VAL A 231 6.64 -10.40 -16.43
CA VAL A 231 5.27 -10.90 -16.60
C VAL A 231 5.24 -12.43 -16.68
N VAL A 232 6.16 -13.04 -17.42
CA VAL A 232 6.27 -14.50 -17.54
C VAL A 232 6.50 -15.15 -16.17
N ALA A 233 7.29 -14.52 -15.30
CA ALA A 233 7.50 -14.97 -13.94
C ALA A 233 6.20 -15.01 -13.10
N LEU A 234 5.20 -14.20 -13.44
CA LEU A 234 3.91 -14.13 -12.74
C LEU A 234 2.83 -15.06 -13.34
N LEU A 235 3.05 -15.65 -14.52
CA LEU A 235 2.05 -16.49 -15.20
C LEU A 235 1.53 -17.65 -14.33
N PRO A 236 2.34 -18.38 -13.53
CA PRO A 236 1.81 -19.40 -12.64
C PRO A 236 0.79 -18.85 -11.64
N SER A 237 1.04 -17.67 -11.10
CA SER A 237 0.09 -17.01 -10.18
C SER A 237 -1.21 -16.66 -10.90
N LEU A 238 -1.15 -16.16 -12.14
CA LEU A 238 -2.32 -15.85 -12.95
C LEU A 238 -3.13 -17.12 -13.30
N PHE A 239 -2.48 -18.23 -13.65
CA PHE A 239 -3.16 -19.51 -13.85
C PHE A 239 -3.86 -20.02 -12.60
N ARG A 240 -3.21 -19.90 -11.44
CA ARG A 240 -3.79 -20.33 -10.17
C ARG A 240 -5.06 -19.55 -9.80
N MET A 241 -5.29 -18.37 -10.38
CA MET A 241 -6.51 -17.57 -10.16
C MET A 241 -7.72 -18.09 -10.93
N LEU A 242 -7.51 -18.91 -11.96
CA LEU A 242 -8.57 -19.32 -12.87
C LEU A 242 -9.46 -20.41 -12.25
N ILE A 243 -10.76 -20.21 -12.38
CA ILE A 243 -11.83 -21.13 -12.00
C ILE A 243 -12.61 -21.45 -13.28
N MET A 244 -12.72 -22.75 -13.59
CA MET A 244 -13.39 -23.22 -14.80
C MET A 244 -14.80 -23.71 -14.47
N PRO A 245 -15.79 -23.43 -15.34
CA PRO A 245 -15.66 -22.86 -16.69
C PRO A 245 -15.64 -21.32 -16.78
N GLU A 246 -15.83 -20.60 -15.68
CA GLU A 246 -16.10 -19.15 -15.65
C GLU A 246 -14.96 -18.31 -16.27
N ASP A 247 -13.72 -18.72 -16.05
CA ASP A 247 -12.52 -17.99 -16.47
C ASP A 247 -11.94 -18.46 -17.81
N ARG A 248 -12.72 -19.18 -18.62
CA ARG A 248 -12.27 -19.67 -19.93
C ARG A 248 -11.69 -18.56 -20.80
N LYS A 249 -12.26 -17.35 -20.77
CA LYS A 249 -11.73 -16.19 -21.52
C LYS A 249 -10.29 -15.83 -21.11
N PHE A 250 -9.99 -15.83 -19.82
CA PHE A 250 -8.67 -15.50 -19.29
C PHE A 250 -7.67 -16.63 -19.56
N GLN A 251 -8.13 -17.88 -19.49
CA GLN A 251 -7.33 -19.04 -19.90
C GLN A 251 -6.89 -18.90 -21.35
N THR A 252 -7.84 -18.64 -22.28
CA THR A 252 -7.53 -18.42 -23.69
C THR A 252 -6.54 -17.26 -23.90
N SER A 253 -6.71 -16.15 -23.18
CA SER A 253 -5.75 -15.03 -23.24
C SER A 253 -4.34 -15.47 -22.85
N ILE A 254 -4.17 -16.27 -21.79
CA ILE A 254 -2.84 -16.74 -21.40
C ILE A 254 -2.28 -17.77 -22.39
N ASP A 255 -3.09 -18.71 -22.87
CA ASP A 255 -2.66 -19.72 -23.85
C ASP A 255 -2.19 -19.07 -25.16
N ASN A 256 -2.84 -17.98 -25.58
CA ASN A 256 -2.40 -17.16 -26.72
C ASN A 256 -1.04 -16.51 -26.47
N ILE A 257 -0.82 -15.93 -25.28
CA ILE A 257 0.48 -15.37 -24.89
C ILE A 257 1.57 -16.44 -24.89
N PHE A 258 1.27 -17.63 -24.37
CA PHE A 258 2.23 -18.73 -24.37
C PHE A 258 2.62 -19.18 -25.77
N SER A 259 1.62 -19.45 -26.61
CA SER A 259 1.87 -19.87 -28.00
C SER A 259 2.72 -18.84 -28.73
N LYS A 260 2.42 -17.55 -28.52
CA LYS A 260 3.20 -16.46 -29.12
C LYS A 260 4.63 -16.38 -28.58
N LEU A 261 4.83 -16.44 -27.27
CA LEU A 261 6.17 -16.37 -26.68
C LEU A 261 7.02 -17.59 -27.08
N ASP A 262 6.44 -18.78 -27.11
CA ASP A 262 7.16 -20.00 -27.52
C ASP A 262 7.65 -19.92 -28.97
N MET A 263 6.80 -19.39 -29.87
CA MET A 263 7.13 -19.26 -31.30
C MET A 263 8.02 -18.05 -31.63
N MET A 264 7.75 -16.89 -31.02
CA MET A 264 8.30 -15.60 -31.48
C MET A 264 9.33 -14.97 -30.56
N GLU A 265 9.46 -15.42 -29.31
CA GLU A 265 10.44 -14.83 -28.38
C GLU A 265 11.86 -15.02 -28.94
N LYS A 266 12.71 -14.03 -28.73
CA LYS A 266 14.11 -14.05 -29.16
C LYS A 266 15.06 -13.98 -27.98
N ASP A 267 14.64 -13.34 -26.91
CA ASP A 267 15.44 -13.19 -25.70
C ASP A 267 15.58 -14.55 -24.98
N LYS A 268 16.83 -14.91 -24.67
CA LYS A 268 17.16 -16.21 -24.08
C LYS A 268 16.61 -16.34 -22.66
N ASP A 269 16.73 -15.30 -21.85
CA ASP A 269 16.31 -15.32 -20.45
C ASP A 269 14.79 -15.45 -20.35
N VAL A 270 14.06 -14.76 -21.25
CA VAL A 270 12.59 -14.90 -21.35
C VAL A 270 12.18 -16.33 -21.73
N LYS A 271 12.87 -16.97 -22.69
CA LYS A 271 12.60 -18.39 -23.05
C LYS A 271 12.89 -19.35 -21.91
N ASP A 272 14.01 -19.16 -21.23
CA ASP A 272 14.42 -20.05 -20.16
C ASP A 272 13.46 -19.97 -18.97
N ILE A 273 13.04 -18.75 -18.57
CA ILE A 273 12.01 -18.61 -17.53
C ILE A 273 10.66 -19.16 -17.99
N LEU A 274 10.27 -18.98 -19.26
CA LEU A 274 9.01 -19.48 -19.80
C LEU A 274 8.92 -21.00 -19.67
N ARG A 275 9.97 -21.73 -20.07
CA ARG A 275 10.02 -23.19 -19.95
C ARG A 275 9.91 -23.66 -18.50
N VAL A 276 10.59 -22.96 -17.58
CA VAL A 276 10.51 -23.26 -16.14
C VAL A 276 9.09 -23.05 -15.62
N LYS A 277 8.48 -21.91 -15.95
CA LYS A 277 7.15 -21.53 -15.45
C LYS A 277 6.02 -22.38 -16.05
N LEU A 278 6.17 -22.83 -17.30
CA LEU A 278 5.25 -23.78 -17.92
C LEU A 278 5.25 -25.14 -17.22
N LYS A 279 6.43 -25.63 -16.80
CA LYS A 279 6.52 -26.87 -16.01
C LYS A 279 5.85 -26.70 -14.65
N GLU A 280 6.05 -25.55 -14.01
CA GLU A 280 5.40 -25.20 -12.73
C GLU A 280 3.86 -25.25 -12.85
N ILE A 281 3.30 -24.67 -13.91
CA ILE A 281 1.84 -24.67 -14.15
C ILE A 281 1.30 -26.09 -14.36
N LYS A 282 2.00 -26.91 -15.14
CA LYS A 282 1.63 -28.32 -15.36
C LYS A 282 1.71 -29.16 -14.07
N SER A 283 2.57 -28.74 -13.14
CA SER A 283 2.77 -29.40 -11.85
C SER A 283 1.83 -28.92 -10.74
N PHE A 284 0.85 -28.05 -11.03
CA PHE A 284 -0.15 -27.65 -10.04
C PHE A 284 -0.95 -28.86 -9.53
N GLY A 285 -0.45 -29.49 -8.48
CA GLY A 285 -1.12 -30.53 -7.72
C GLY A 285 -2.20 -29.94 -6.79
N SER A 286 -3.04 -30.82 -6.25
CA SER A 286 -4.17 -30.47 -5.39
C SER A 286 -3.79 -29.93 -4.01
N THR A 287 -2.51 -29.95 -3.64
CA THR A 287 -2.03 -29.54 -2.32
C THR A 287 -2.11 -28.02 -2.16
N ASN A 288 -2.77 -27.56 -1.10
CA ASN A 288 -3.04 -26.15 -0.74
C ASN A 288 -4.04 -25.38 -1.63
N LYS A 289 -4.72 -26.03 -2.59
CA LYS A 289 -5.77 -25.36 -3.38
C LYS A 289 -6.97 -24.96 -2.52
N HIS A 290 -7.32 -25.75 -1.51
CA HIS A 290 -8.43 -25.48 -0.61
C HIS A 290 -8.19 -24.22 0.23
N ASP A 291 -7.08 -24.15 0.96
CA ASP A 291 -6.72 -23.00 1.81
C ASP A 291 -6.59 -21.72 1.00
N TYR A 292 -5.99 -21.81 -0.20
CA TYR A 292 -5.95 -20.69 -1.14
C TYR A 292 -7.34 -20.19 -1.49
N LEU A 293 -8.28 -21.06 -1.86
CA LEU A 293 -9.65 -20.66 -2.21
C LEU A 293 -10.42 -20.10 -1.02
N ILE A 294 -10.18 -20.61 0.20
CA ILE A 294 -10.73 -20.02 1.43
C ILE A 294 -10.26 -18.58 1.60
N GLU A 295 -8.96 -18.33 1.47
CA GLU A 295 -8.41 -16.98 1.60
C GLU A 295 -8.96 -16.03 0.52
N GLN A 296 -9.14 -16.51 -0.71
CA GLN A 296 -9.72 -15.70 -1.79
C GLN A 296 -11.18 -15.34 -1.52
N ARG A 297 -11.98 -16.29 -1.01
CA ARG A 297 -13.36 -16.04 -0.58
C ARG A 297 -13.40 -15.02 0.56
N ARG A 298 -12.52 -15.15 1.56
CA ARG A 298 -12.41 -14.22 2.68
C ARG A 298 -12.14 -12.79 2.18
N LYS A 299 -11.21 -12.60 1.25
CA LYS A 299 -10.93 -11.28 0.65
C LYS A 299 -12.13 -10.72 -0.10
N GLU A 300 -12.81 -11.52 -0.90
CA GLU A 300 -13.99 -11.10 -1.67
C GLU A 300 -15.16 -10.70 -0.73
N GLU A 301 -15.38 -11.45 0.35
CA GLU A 301 -16.35 -11.08 1.38
C GLU A 301 -16.00 -9.77 2.09
N GLU A 302 -14.73 -9.53 2.40
CA GLU A 302 -14.25 -8.26 2.98
C GLU A 302 -14.45 -7.09 2.01
N GLU A 303 -14.11 -7.26 0.74
CA GLU A 303 -14.33 -6.27 -0.32
C GLU A 303 -15.82 -5.91 -0.43
N ASN A 304 -16.69 -6.92 -0.50
CA ASN A 304 -18.14 -6.72 -0.57
C ASN A 304 -18.69 -5.99 0.66
N LYS A 305 -18.18 -6.30 1.87
CA LYS A 305 -18.55 -5.58 3.10
C LYS A 305 -18.13 -4.11 3.01
N ILE A 306 -16.88 -3.83 2.63
CA ILE A 306 -16.37 -2.46 2.49
C ILE A 306 -17.19 -1.68 1.47
N TYR A 307 -17.52 -2.27 0.32
CA TYR A 307 -18.26 -1.58 -0.75
C TYR A 307 -19.73 -1.34 -0.39
N GLN A 308 -20.28 -2.10 0.55
CA GLN A 308 -21.57 -1.84 1.20
C GLN A 308 -21.48 -0.81 2.33
N GLY A 309 -20.30 -0.21 2.58
CA GLY A 309 -20.07 0.75 3.67
C GLY A 309 -19.93 0.10 5.05
N LYS A 310 -19.74 -1.22 5.14
CA LYS A 310 -19.55 -1.92 6.42
C LYS A 310 -18.08 -1.84 6.85
N ASN A 311 -17.88 -1.70 8.17
CA ASN A 311 -16.56 -1.59 8.77
C ASN A 311 -15.78 -2.92 8.73
N VAL A 312 -14.59 -2.88 8.13
CA VAL A 312 -13.58 -3.95 8.18
C VAL A 312 -12.25 -3.32 8.60
N THR A 313 -11.55 -3.87 9.59
CA THR A 313 -10.23 -3.36 10.02
C THR A 313 -9.15 -3.74 9.00
N ALA A 314 -8.28 -2.81 8.60
CA ALA A 314 -7.19 -3.08 7.67
C ALA A 314 -6.06 -3.97 8.25
N GLY A 315 -6.06 -4.15 9.58
CA GLY A 315 -5.06 -4.94 10.33
C GLY A 315 -5.03 -6.44 10.02
N THR A 316 -6.01 -6.99 9.30
CA THR A 316 -6.00 -8.42 8.94
C THR A 316 -5.02 -8.73 7.79
N THR A 317 -4.62 -7.72 7.02
CA THR A 317 -3.74 -7.90 5.85
C THR A 317 -2.24 -7.84 6.14
N SER A 318 -1.83 -7.41 7.34
CA SER A 318 -0.41 -7.26 7.72
C SER A 318 0.20 -8.48 8.42
N ASN A 319 -0.61 -9.40 8.96
CA ASN A 319 -0.12 -10.58 9.69
C ASN A 319 0.49 -11.68 8.81
N ILE A 320 0.56 -11.50 7.49
CA ILE A 320 1.22 -12.45 6.58
C ILE A 320 2.74 -12.15 6.45
N LEU A 321 3.23 -11.01 6.96
CA LEU A 321 4.61 -10.54 6.73
C LEU A 321 5.57 -10.63 7.93
N THR A 322 5.14 -11.17 9.07
CA THR A 322 6.04 -11.46 10.22
C THR A 322 6.12 -12.95 10.52
N GLY A 323 6.35 -13.75 9.48
CA GLY A 323 6.87 -15.11 9.59
C GLY A 323 8.35 -15.14 10.00
N LYS A 324 8.68 -14.57 11.15
CA LYS A 324 9.88 -14.91 11.93
C LYS A 324 9.41 -15.11 13.36
N LYS A 325 9.18 -16.37 13.71
CA LYS A 325 9.27 -16.81 15.11
C LYS A 325 10.67 -16.41 15.60
N VAL A 326 10.72 -15.59 16.64
CA VAL A 326 11.85 -15.60 17.57
C VAL A 326 11.63 -16.79 18.49
#